data_AF-A0A957IGP2-F1
#
_entry.id   AF-A0A957IGP2-F1
#
_cell.length_a   1.000
_cell.length_b   1.000
_cell.length_c   1.000
_cell.angle_alpha   90.00
_cell.angle_beta   90.00
_cell.angle_gamma   90.00
#
_symmetry.space_group_name_H-M   'P 1'
#
loop_
_entity.id
_entity.type
_entity.pdbx_description
1 polymer ?
#
loop_
_entity_poly.entity_id
_entity_poly.type
_entity_poly.pdbx_seq_one_letter_code
_entity_poly.pdbx_strand_id
1 'polypeptide(L)'
;MTWQYTPYIIPILIASIVSFTVAILAWKRRAIYGATPLVVLMVSITQWMVAYILEIGSTTTASNLLWANIAYIGIVLGPVAWMFFAIEYTNPIKKVTLRTAVPFLIEPAFILLVAWTDNLHHLFRATVALDVSGPFAYLVITRGPLFWVHVAYSYGVLTYGTYRLIRAYFHTSGIYRAQIGVSVLGTFA
;
A
#
# COMPACT_ATOMS: atom_id res chain seq x y z
N MET A 1 3.94 -5.74 -25.15
CA MET A 1 4.49 -6.24 -23.87
C MET A 1 4.87 -7.69 -24.07
N THR A 2 6.13 -8.03 -23.85
CA THR A 2 6.65 -9.40 -23.85
C THR A 2 6.72 -9.89 -22.41
N TRP A 3 6.11 -11.05 -22.14
CA TRP A 3 5.92 -11.58 -20.78
C TRP A 3 7.06 -12.50 -20.39
N GLN A 4 7.57 -12.36 -19.16
CA GLN A 4 8.49 -13.31 -18.52
C GLN A 4 7.84 -13.92 -17.28
N TYR A 5 8.16 -15.18 -17.00
CA TYR A 5 7.74 -15.83 -15.77
C TYR A 5 8.79 -15.65 -14.68
N THR A 6 8.37 -15.23 -13.49
CA THR A 6 9.21 -15.22 -12.29
C THR A 6 8.54 -16.04 -11.19
N PRO A 7 9.31 -16.79 -10.38
CA PRO A 7 8.75 -17.62 -9.30
C PRO A 7 7.98 -16.82 -8.25
N TYR A 8 8.21 -15.50 -8.17
CA TYR A 8 7.55 -14.58 -7.24
C TYR A 8 6.09 -14.28 -7.61
N ILE A 9 5.66 -14.54 -8.85
CA ILE A 9 4.27 -14.25 -9.28
C ILE A 9 3.25 -15.07 -8.48
N ILE A 10 3.54 -16.35 -8.22
CA ILE A 10 2.61 -17.26 -7.53
C ILE A 10 2.23 -16.77 -6.11
N PRO A 11 3.19 -16.55 -5.19
CA PRO A 11 2.84 -16.11 -3.84
C PRO A 11 2.14 -14.74 -3.84
N ILE A 12 2.51 -13.83 -4.73
CA ILE A 12 1.91 -12.50 -4.84
C ILE A 12 0.47 -12.61 -5.38
N LEU A 13 0.22 -13.51 -6.32
CA LEU A 13 -1.12 -13.78 -6.83
C LEU A 13 -2.02 -14.33 -5.72
N ILE A 14 -1.54 -15.30 -4.93
CA ILE A 14 -2.28 -15.84 -3.79
C ILE A 14 -2.60 -14.74 -2.78
N ALA A 15 -1.61 -13.93 -2.42
CA ALA A 15 -1.79 -12.79 -1.51
C ALA A 15 -2.83 -11.79 -2.05
N SER A 16 -2.78 -11.48 -3.35
CA SER A 16 -3.73 -10.56 -3.99
C SER A 16 -5.17 -11.07 -3.93
N ILE A 17 -5.38 -12.38 -4.09
CA ILE A 17 -6.70 -13.04 -4.00
C ILE A 17 -7.21 -13.01 -2.56
N VAL A 18 -6.35 -13.28 -1.59
CA VAL A 18 -6.69 -13.21 -0.16
C VAL A 18 -7.10 -11.78 0.21
N SER A 19 -6.27 -10.78 -0.11
CA SER A 19 -6.59 -9.37 0.15
C SER A 19 -7.89 -8.94 -0.54
N PHE A 20 -8.12 -9.35 -1.78
CA PHE A 20 -9.35 -9.04 -2.51
C PHE A 20 -10.58 -9.67 -1.85
N THR A 21 -10.44 -10.91 -1.38
CA THR A 21 -11.49 -11.61 -0.64
C THR A 21 -11.82 -10.88 0.65
N VAL A 22 -10.81 -10.44 1.41
CA VAL A 22 -11.01 -9.64 2.63
C VAL A 22 -11.71 -8.31 2.30
N ALA A 23 -11.35 -7.64 1.21
CA ALA A 23 -12.04 -6.43 0.75
C ALA A 23 -13.53 -6.67 0.52
N ILE A 24 -13.91 -7.76 -0.17
CA ILE A 24 -15.32 -8.13 -0.41
C ILE A 24 -16.03 -8.39 0.92
N LEU A 25 -15.42 -9.15 1.82
CA LEU A 25 -16.02 -9.48 3.13
C LEU A 25 -16.20 -8.23 4.00
N ALA A 26 -15.22 -7.35 4.03
CA ALA A 26 -15.29 -6.08 4.75
C ALA A 26 -16.36 -5.16 4.14
N TRP A 27 -16.48 -5.11 2.81
CA TRP A 27 -17.49 -4.31 2.12
C TRP A 27 -18.92 -4.78 2.44
N LYS A 28 -19.15 -6.10 2.47
CA LYS A 28 -20.43 -6.68 2.91
C LYS A 28 -20.78 -6.30 4.35
N ARG A 29 -19.79 -5.96 5.17
CA ARG A 29 -19.94 -5.55 6.58
C ARG A 29 -19.61 -4.07 6.82
N ARG A 30 -19.72 -3.21 5.80
CA ARG A 30 -19.35 -1.78 5.84
C ARG A 30 -20.08 -0.92 6.88
N ALA A 31 -21.13 -1.44 7.50
CA ALA A 31 -21.82 -0.78 8.62
C ALA A 31 -21.02 -0.86 9.93
N ILE A 32 -20.04 -1.76 10.03
CA ILE A 32 -19.16 -1.92 11.19
C ILE A 32 -18.03 -0.88 11.14
N TYR A 33 -17.68 -0.31 12.29
CA TYR A 33 -16.56 0.64 12.43
C TYR A 33 -15.24 0.06 11.93
N GLY A 34 -14.49 0.83 11.14
CA GLY A 34 -13.23 0.40 10.54
C GLY A 34 -13.39 -0.46 9.27
N ALA A 35 -14.60 -0.94 8.94
CA ALA A 35 -14.79 -1.76 7.74
C ALA A 35 -14.51 -0.97 6.45
N THR A 36 -14.92 0.29 6.35
CA THR A 36 -14.67 1.11 5.14
C THR A 36 -13.18 1.39 4.93
N PRO A 37 -12.40 1.88 5.91
CA PRO A 37 -10.95 1.99 5.75
C PRO A 37 -10.26 0.66 5.46
N LEU A 38 -10.73 -0.44 6.04
CA LEU A 38 -10.21 -1.79 5.76
C LEU A 38 -10.43 -2.18 4.29
N VAL A 39 -11.59 -1.86 3.71
CA VAL A 39 -11.83 -2.07 2.27
C VAL A 39 -10.82 -1.29 1.45
N VAL A 40 -10.63 -0.01 1.75
CA VAL A 40 -9.68 0.84 1.01
C VAL A 40 -8.26 0.28 1.12
N LEU A 41 -7.85 -0.15 2.31
CA LEU A 41 -6.54 -0.78 2.54
C LEU A 41 -6.37 -2.04 1.70
N MET A 42 -7.33 -2.97 1.78
CA MET A 42 -7.26 -4.25 1.07
C MET A 42 -7.32 -4.06 -0.45
N VAL A 43 -8.14 -3.14 -0.96
CA VAL A 43 -8.18 -2.78 -2.39
C VAL A 43 -6.85 -2.18 -2.83
N SER A 44 -6.25 -1.30 -2.02
CA SER A 44 -4.94 -0.70 -2.30
C SER A 44 -3.85 -1.78 -2.39
N ILE A 45 -3.85 -2.74 -1.47
CA ILE A 45 -2.90 -3.87 -1.48
C ILE A 45 -3.12 -4.76 -2.70
N THR A 46 -4.37 -5.16 -2.99
CA THR A 46 -4.67 -5.98 -4.19
C THR A 46 -4.24 -5.26 -5.46
N GLN A 47 -4.58 -3.97 -5.59
CA GLN A 47 -4.21 -3.18 -6.75
C GLN A 47 -2.69 -3.08 -6.90
N TRP A 48 -1.97 -2.81 -5.81
CA TRP A 48 -0.52 -2.80 -5.81
C TRP A 48 0.06 -4.14 -6.25
N MET A 49 -0.39 -5.25 -5.67
CA MET A 49 0.08 -6.59 -6.01
C MET A 49 -0.17 -6.96 -7.47
N VAL A 50 -1.35 -6.63 -8.02
CA VAL A 50 -1.66 -6.87 -9.43
C VAL A 50 -0.77 -6.03 -10.34
N ALA A 51 -0.58 -4.75 -10.04
CA ALA A 51 0.34 -3.90 -10.80
C ALA A 51 1.77 -4.42 -10.74
N TYR A 52 2.22 -4.88 -9.57
CA TYR A 52 3.56 -5.44 -9.38
C TYR A 52 3.76 -6.76 -10.12
N ILE A 53 2.75 -7.64 -10.20
CA ILE A 53 2.78 -8.85 -11.05
C ILE A 53 3.01 -8.46 -12.52
N LEU A 54 2.31 -7.43 -12.99
CA LEU A 54 2.44 -6.96 -14.37
C LEU A 54 3.77 -6.25 -14.62
N GLU A 55 4.31 -5.57 -13.61
CA GLU A 55 5.66 -4.99 -13.62
C GLU A 55 6.70 -6.09 -13.80
N ILE A 56 6.83 -7.02 -12.84
CA ILE A 56 7.86 -8.06 -12.88
C ILE A 56 7.69 -9.05 -14.04
N GLY A 57 6.47 -9.19 -14.56
CA GLY A 57 6.18 -9.96 -15.76
C GLY A 57 6.57 -9.25 -17.06
N SER A 58 6.80 -7.93 -17.03
CA SER A 58 7.20 -7.15 -18.20
C SER A 58 8.71 -7.23 -18.45
N THR A 59 9.11 -7.34 -19.71
CA THR A 59 10.53 -7.35 -20.12
C THR A 59 11.01 -6.05 -20.76
N THR A 60 10.12 -5.06 -20.94
CA THR A 60 10.49 -3.75 -21.49
C THR A 60 10.48 -2.68 -20.40
N THR A 61 11.40 -1.71 -20.48
CA THR A 61 11.49 -0.60 -19.52
C THR A 61 10.20 0.22 -19.48
N ALA A 62 9.60 0.49 -20.63
CA ALA A 62 8.36 1.28 -20.71
C ALA A 62 7.18 0.58 -20.01
N SER A 63 7.00 -0.72 -20.21
CA SER A 63 5.91 -1.47 -19.55
C SER A 63 6.18 -1.63 -18.05
N ASN A 64 7.43 -1.93 -17.65
CA ASN A 64 7.80 -1.97 -16.23
C ASN A 64 7.50 -0.62 -15.54
N LEU A 65 7.95 0.50 -16.12
CA LEU A 65 7.77 1.82 -15.53
C LEU A 65 6.28 2.22 -15.44
N LEU A 66 5.48 1.87 -16.45
CA LEU A 66 4.03 2.08 -16.43
C LEU A 66 3.39 1.33 -15.25
N TRP A 67 3.68 0.04 -15.11
CA TRP A 67 3.12 -0.77 -14.03
C TRP A 67 3.65 -0.37 -12.67
N ALA A 68 4.92 0.04 -12.56
CA ALA A 68 5.47 0.65 -11.35
C ALA A 68 4.71 1.92 -10.97
N ASN A 69 4.41 2.81 -11.93
CA ASN A 69 3.62 4.01 -11.70
C ASN A 69 2.20 3.69 -11.24
N ILE A 70 1.56 2.67 -11.81
CA ILE A 70 0.24 2.20 -11.38
C ILE A 70 0.31 1.59 -9.98
N ALA A 71 1.34 0.80 -9.66
CA ALA A 71 1.58 0.23 -8.35
C ALA A 71 1.65 1.31 -7.25
N TYR A 72 2.21 2.48 -7.56
CA TYR A 72 2.28 3.59 -6.61
C TYR A 72 0.93 4.07 -6.09
N ILE A 73 -0.17 3.90 -6.83
CA ILE A 73 -1.52 4.25 -6.33
C ILE A 73 -1.80 3.51 -5.02
N GLY A 74 -1.58 2.21 -4.99
CA GLY A 74 -1.80 1.38 -3.81
C GLY A 74 -0.77 1.64 -2.72
N ILE A 75 0.49 1.86 -3.11
CA ILE A 75 1.60 2.16 -2.18
C ILE A 75 1.30 3.43 -1.37
N VAL A 76 0.86 4.51 -2.01
CA VAL A 76 0.63 5.78 -1.29
C VAL A 76 -0.67 5.77 -0.47
N LEU A 77 -1.68 5.02 -0.90
CA LEU A 77 -2.98 4.94 -0.22
C LEU A 77 -2.97 3.97 0.97
N GLY A 78 -2.18 2.89 0.89
CA GLY A 78 -2.10 1.84 1.91
C GLY A 78 -1.83 2.39 3.32
N PRO A 79 -0.74 3.15 3.56
CA PRO A 79 -0.43 3.73 4.87
C PRO A 79 -1.58 4.55 5.46
N VAL A 80 -2.19 5.41 4.65
CA VAL A 80 -3.29 6.29 5.08
C VAL A 80 -4.54 5.48 5.43
N ALA A 81 -4.86 4.47 4.61
CA ALA A 81 -5.97 3.56 4.88
C ALA A 81 -5.74 2.72 6.16
N TRP A 82 -4.51 2.26 6.40
CA TRP A 82 -4.12 1.57 7.64
C TRP A 82 -4.33 2.44 8.87
N MET A 83 -3.88 3.69 8.82
CA MET A 83 -4.08 4.64 9.92
C MET A 83 -5.57 4.87 10.20
N PHE A 84 -6.38 5.07 9.16
CA PHE A 84 -7.82 5.28 9.33
C PHE A 84 -8.54 4.03 9.84
N PHE A 85 -8.13 2.85 9.37
CA PHE A 85 -8.58 1.58 9.94
C PHE A 85 -8.29 1.52 11.43
N ALA A 86 -7.05 1.77 11.84
CA ALA A 86 -6.66 1.78 13.25
C ALA A 86 -7.45 2.79 14.08
N ILE A 87 -7.72 3.99 13.55
CA ILE A 87 -8.50 5.02 14.26
C ILE A 87 -9.93 4.56 14.51
N GLU A 88 -10.65 4.13 13.47
CA GLU A 88 -12.06 3.73 13.60
C GLU A 88 -12.22 2.42 14.37
N TYR A 89 -11.32 1.47 14.14
CA TYR A 89 -11.36 0.16 14.78
C TYR A 89 -11.12 0.27 16.30
N THR A 90 -10.29 1.22 16.74
CA THR A 90 -9.97 1.43 18.16
C THR A 90 -10.87 2.46 18.85
N ASN A 91 -11.64 3.25 18.10
CA ASN A 91 -12.56 4.23 18.66
C ASN A 91 -13.84 4.29 17.81
N PRO A 92 -14.87 3.50 18.16
CA PRO A 92 -16.13 3.44 17.44
C PRO A 92 -16.86 4.79 17.31
N ILE A 93 -16.59 5.76 18.19
CA ILE A 93 -17.25 7.08 18.14
C ILE A 93 -16.63 7.98 17.07
N LYS A 94 -15.36 7.75 16.71
CA LYS A 94 -14.63 8.56 15.73
C LYS A 94 -14.71 7.93 14.35
N LYS A 95 -15.69 8.39 13.55
CA LYS A 95 -15.78 8.05 12.13
C LYS A 95 -14.87 8.95 11.30
N VAL A 96 -14.12 8.38 10.36
CA VAL A 96 -13.32 9.12 9.40
C VAL A 96 -14.27 9.76 8.38
N THR A 97 -14.17 11.07 8.27
CA THR A 97 -14.90 11.88 7.29
C THR A 97 -13.95 12.37 6.21
N LEU A 98 -14.50 12.82 5.09
CA LEU A 98 -13.70 13.43 4.03
C LEU A 98 -12.86 14.61 4.56
N ARG A 99 -13.43 15.43 5.46
CA ARG A 99 -12.75 16.56 6.08
C ARG A 99 -11.52 16.14 6.90
N THR A 100 -11.60 15.01 7.60
CA THR A 100 -10.46 14.47 8.36
C THR A 100 -9.46 13.72 7.47
N ALA A 101 -9.91 13.20 6.32
CA ALA A 101 -9.08 12.42 5.41
C ALA A 101 -8.23 13.28 4.48
N VAL A 102 -8.80 14.37 3.96
CA VAL A 102 -8.17 15.24 2.94
C VAL A 102 -6.74 15.66 3.30
N PRO A 103 -6.42 16.14 4.53
CA PRO A 103 -5.06 16.55 4.85
C PRO A 103 -4.02 15.43 4.67
N PHE A 104 -4.39 14.18 4.97
CA PHE A 104 -3.53 13.01 4.82
C PHE A 104 -3.49 12.46 3.38
N LEU A 105 -4.34 12.96 2.49
CA LEU A 105 -4.36 12.60 1.07
C LEU A 105 -3.60 13.60 0.20
N ILE A 106 -3.23 14.77 0.73
CA ILE A 106 -2.45 15.79 0.00
C ILE A 106 -1.09 15.23 -0.41
N GLU A 107 -0.34 14.65 0.53
CA GLU A 107 0.97 14.08 0.24
C GLU A 107 0.88 12.91 -0.76
N PRO A 108 -0.01 11.91 -0.58
CA PRO A 108 -0.17 10.82 -1.55
C PRO A 108 -0.49 11.31 -2.97
N ALA A 109 -1.39 12.28 -3.10
CA ALA A 109 -1.75 12.87 -4.39
C ALA A 109 -0.56 13.61 -5.02
N PHE A 110 0.19 14.37 -4.22
CA PHE A 110 1.40 15.05 -4.68
C PHE A 110 2.46 14.06 -5.16
N ILE A 111 2.72 13.00 -4.39
CA ILE A 111 3.70 11.97 -4.76
C ILE A 111 3.30 11.22 -6.03
N LEU A 112 2.01 10.93 -6.22
CA LEU A 112 1.55 10.31 -7.46
C LEU A 112 1.83 11.19 -8.68
N LEU A 113 1.53 12.49 -8.57
CA LEU A 113 1.81 13.44 -9.65
C LEU A 113 3.31 13.47 -9.95
N VAL A 114 4.14 13.68 -8.92
CA VAL A 114 5.61 13.72 -9.04
C VAL A 114 6.16 12.43 -9.65
N ALA A 115 5.69 11.27 -9.19
CA ALA A 115 6.16 9.97 -9.68
C ALA A 115 5.79 9.73 -11.15
N TRP A 116 4.64 10.23 -11.59
CA TRP A 116 4.16 10.06 -12.96
C TRP A 116 4.77 11.08 -13.93
N THR A 117 5.11 12.28 -13.44
CA THR A 117 5.81 13.32 -14.22
C THR A 117 7.33 13.25 -14.10
N ASP A 118 7.86 12.19 -13.50
CA ASP A 118 9.26 12.11 -13.10
C ASP A 118 10.27 12.16 -14.26
N ASN A 119 9.83 11.86 -15.49
CA ASN A 119 10.62 12.06 -16.70
C ASN A 119 11.04 13.52 -16.94
N LEU A 120 10.39 14.48 -16.28
CA LEU A 120 10.68 15.92 -16.43
C LEU A 120 11.72 16.44 -15.42
N HIS A 121 11.86 15.79 -14.26
CA HIS A 121 12.59 16.38 -13.13
C HIS A 121 13.43 15.38 -12.31
N HIS A 122 13.21 14.07 -12.42
CA HIS A 122 13.99 13.02 -11.75
C HIS A 122 14.11 13.20 -10.22
N LEU A 123 13.06 13.71 -9.60
CA LEU A 123 13.03 14.01 -8.15
C LEU A 123 12.53 12.81 -7.35
N PHE A 124 11.84 11.88 -8.01
CA PHE A 124 11.33 10.66 -7.41
C PHE A 124 12.21 9.46 -7.76
N ARG A 125 12.58 9.31 -9.03
CA ARG A 125 13.53 8.31 -9.53
C ARG A 125 14.69 9.05 -10.21
N ALA A 126 15.82 9.11 -9.51
CA ALA A 126 17.02 9.78 -10.01
C ALA A 126 17.57 9.08 -11.26
N THR A 127 17.56 7.74 -11.26
CA THR A 127 17.86 6.93 -12.45
C THR A 127 16.94 5.72 -12.53
N VAL A 128 16.64 5.29 -13.74
CA VAL A 128 15.85 4.09 -14.04
C VAL A 128 16.61 3.31 -15.10
N ALA A 129 17.01 2.08 -14.77
CA ALA A 129 17.67 1.16 -15.68
C ALA A 129 17.00 -0.21 -15.62
N LEU A 130 17.09 -0.98 -16.70
CA LEU A 130 16.69 -2.39 -16.70
C LEU A 130 17.95 -3.24 -16.55
N ASP A 131 18.04 -4.03 -15.49
CA ASP A 131 19.09 -5.03 -15.33
C ASP A 131 18.61 -6.35 -15.93
N VAL A 132 19.38 -6.84 -16.90
CA VAL A 132 19.12 -8.09 -17.65
C VAL A 132 20.25 -9.11 -17.45
N SER A 133 21.16 -8.87 -16.50
CA SER A 133 22.31 -9.75 -16.22
C SER A 133 21.93 -11.04 -15.52
N GLY A 134 20.77 -11.05 -14.85
CA GLY A 134 20.25 -12.18 -14.08
C GLY A 134 19.29 -13.09 -14.85
N PRO A 135 18.67 -14.07 -14.16
CA PRO A 135 17.73 -15.03 -14.78
C PRO A 135 16.40 -14.42 -15.24
N PHE A 136 16.12 -13.17 -14.88
CA PHE A 136 14.96 -12.40 -15.31
C PHE A 136 15.31 -10.90 -15.31
N ALA A 137 14.66 -10.12 -16.17
CA ALA A 137 14.86 -8.68 -16.24
C ALA A 137 14.13 -7.97 -15.08
N TYR A 138 14.72 -6.95 -14.49
CA TYR A 138 14.06 -6.15 -13.44
C TYR A 138 14.52 -4.69 -13.45
N LEU A 139 13.69 -3.79 -12.92
CA LEU A 139 14.04 -2.37 -12.81
C LEU A 139 15.00 -2.11 -11.66
N VAL A 140 16.11 -1.46 -11.97
CA VAL A 140 17.03 -0.85 -11.00
C VAL A 140 16.74 0.64 -10.96
N ILE A 141 16.29 1.11 -9.79
CA ILE A 141 15.88 2.50 -9.58
C ILE A 141 16.76 3.13 -8.51
N THR A 142 17.41 4.24 -8.84
CA THR A 142 18.03 5.11 -7.82
C THR A 142 16.97 6.06 -7.28
N ARG A 143 16.79 6.06 -5.96
CA ARG A 143 15.75 6.83 -5.28
C ARG A 143 16.12 8.32 -5.23
N GLY A 144 15.23 9.18 -5.72
CA GLY A 144 15.36 10.62 -5.62
C GLY A 144 14.98 11.17 -4.23
N PRO A 145 15.17 12.46 -3.97
CA PRO A 145 14.88 13.07 -2.66
C PRO A 145 13.40 12.98 -2.25
N LEU A 146 12.46 13.16 -3.20
CA LEU A 146 11.02 13.12 -2.88
C LEU A 146 10.52 11.70 -2.55
N PHE A 147 11.24 10.67 -3.00
CA PHE A 147 10.98 9.30 -2.55
C PHE A 147 11.22 9.17 -1.04
N TRP A 148 12.29 9.76 -0.50
CA TRP A 148 12.58 9.68 0.93
C TRP A 148 11.62 10.51 1.78
N VAL A 149 11.13 11.63 1.26
CA VAL A 149 10.03 12.40 1.89
C VAL A 149 8.79 11.51 2.01
N HIS A 150 8.43 10.80 0.94
CA HIS A 150 7.31 9.87 0.95
C HIS A 150 7.50 8.71 1.93
N VAL A 151 8.71 8.16 2.01
CA VAL A 151 9.06 7.14 3.00
C VAL A 151 8.85 7.68 4.41
N ALA A 152 9.42 8.84 4.74
CA ALA A 152 9.28 9.42 6.07
C ALA A 152 7.81 9.66 6.45
N TYR A 153 7.02 10.21 5.53
CA TYR A 153 5.59 10.41 5.70
C TYR A 153 4.85 9.08 5.95
N SER A 154 5.03 8.11 5.05
CA SER A 154 4.34 6.81 5.09
C SER A 154 4.66 6.04 6.37
N TYR A 155 5.92 6.02 6.79
CA TYR A 155 6.32 5.36 8.04
C TYR A 155 5.79 6.10 9.27
N GLY A 156 5.68 7.43 9.24
CA GLY A 156 5.03 8.19 10.31
C GLY A 156 3.55 7.84 10.46
N VAL A 157 2.82 7.78 9.34
CA VAL A 157 1.40 7.41 9.28
C VAL A 157 1.19 5.95 9.74
N LEU A 158 2.01 5.02 9.24
CA LEU A 158 1.99 3.61 9.66
C LEU A 158 2.24 3.47 11.16
N THR A 159 3.30 4.11 11.66
CA THR A 159 3.68 4.06 13.08
C THR A 159 2.55 4.59 13.96
N TYR A 160 1.92 5.70 13.56
CA TYR A 160 0.79 6.23 14.32
C TYR A 160 -0.42 5.28 14.32
N GLY A 161 -0.77 4.68 13.18
CA GLY A 161 -1.83 3.65 13.12
C GLY A 161 -1.52 2.44 14.01
N THR A 162 -0.30 1.92 13.92
CA THR A 162 0.16 0.78 14.72
C THR A 162 0.18 1.09 16.21
N TYR A 163 0.65 2.27 16.61
CA TYR A 163 0.60 2.75 17.99
C TYR A 163 -0.83 2.75 18.54
N ARG A 164 -1.81 3.21 17.75
CA ARG A 164 -3.23 3.21 18.16
C ARG A 164 -3.75 1.80 18.41
N LEU A 165 -3.42 0.85 17.54
CA LEU A 165 -3.77 -0.57 17.71
C LEU A 165 -3.10 -1.19 18.93
N ILE A 166 -1.79 -1.00 19.10
CA ILE A 166 -1.06 -1.51 20.27
C ILE A 166 -1.64 -0.95 21.57
N ARG A 167 -1.93 0.35 21.63
CA ARG A 167 -2.58 0.94 22.80
C ARG A 167 -3.93 0.28 23.08
N ALA A 168 -4.76 0.04 22.05
CA ALA A 168 -6.04 -0.63 22.21
C ALA A 168 -5.91 -2.10 22.63
N TYR A 169 -4.87 -2.81 22.19
CA TYR A 169 -4.57 -4.18 22.58
C TYR A 169 -4.46 -4.32 24.11
N PHE A 170 -3.79 -3.37 24.77
CA PHE A 170 -3.62 -3.37 26.22
C PHE A 170 -4.89 -2.99 27.01
N HIS A 171 -5.90 -2.40 26.36
CA HIS A 171 -7.13 -1.95 27.00
C HIS A 171 -8.37 -2.79 26.63
N THR A 172 -8.19 -3.83 25.81
CA THR A 172 -9.28 -4.69 25.32
C THR A 172 -9.05 -6.15 25.71
N SER A 173 -10.12 -6.92 25.90
CA SER A 173 -10.06 -8.35 26.21
C SER A 173 -10.81 -9.19 25.17
N GLY A 174 -10.58 -10.51 25.17
CA GLY A 174 -11.29 -11.47 24.31
C GLY A 174 -10.93 -11.36 22.82
N ILE A 175 -11.93 -11.59 21.96
CA ILE A 175 -11.75 -11.73 20.49
C ILE A 175 -11.18 -10.46 19.85
N TYR A 176 -11.54 -9.27 20.33
CA TYR A 176 -11.00 -8.01 19.83
C TYR A 176 -9.49 -7.89 20.07
N ARG A 177 -8.98 -8.38 21.21
CA ARG A 177 -7.53 -8.40 21.49
C ARG A 177 -6.78 -9.33 20.53
N ALA A 178 -7.36 -10.49 20.22
CA ALA A 178 -6.78 -11.42 19.24
C ALA A 178 -6.75 -10.81 17.82
N GLN A 179 -7.83 -10.14 17.39
CA GLN A 179 -7.90 -9.47 16.09
C GLN A 179 -6.88 -8.32 15.96
N ILE A 180 -6.70 -7.53 17.02
CA ILE A 180 -5.66 -6.49 17.06
C ILE A 180 -4.26 -7.12 16.96
N GLY A 181 -4.00 -8.20 17.72
CA GLY A 181 -2.73 -8.90 17.68
C GLY A 181 -2.37 -9.40 16.29
N VAL A 182 -3.32 -10.04 15.59
CA VAL A 182 -3.13 -10.49 14.20
C VAL A 182 -2.85 -9.32 13.26
N SER A 183 -3.56 -8.20 13.43
CA SER A 183 -3.35 -7.00 12.60
C SER A 183 -1.95 -6.41 12.79
N VAL A 184 -1.49 -6.30 14.05
CA VAL A 184 -0.14 -5.79 14.36
C VAL A 184 0.94 -6.72 13.83
N LEU A 185 0.80 -8.04 14.01
CA LEU A 185 1.73 -9.02 13.45
C LEU A 185 1.82 -8.91 11.92
N GLY A 186 0.68 -8.75 11.24
CA GLY A 186 0.63 -8.56 9.79
C GLY A 186 1.26 -7.25 9.31
N THR A 187 1.56 -6.29 10.19
CA THR A 187 2.30 -5.07 9.81
C THR A 187 3.81 -5.30 9.72
N PHE A 188 4.32 -6.34 10.39
CA PHE A 188 5.75 -6.63 10.50
C PHE A 188 6.20 -7.87 9.72
N ALA A 189 5.26 -8.59 9.08
CA ALA A 189 5.51 -9.78 8.26
C ALA A 189 5.57 -9.41 6.78
#